data_AF-A0A522CSM9-F1
#
_entry.id   AF-A0A522CSM9-F1
#
_cell.length_a   1.000
_cell.length_b   1.000
_cell.length_c   1.000
_cell.angle_alpha   90.00
_cell.angle_beta   90.00
_cell.angle_gamma   90.00
#
_symmetry.space_group_name_H-M   'P 1'
#
loop_
_entity.id
_entity.type
_entity.pdbx_description
1 polymer ?
#
loop_
_entity_poly.entity_id
_entity_poly.type
_entity_poly.pdbx_seq_one_letter_code
_entity_poly.pdbx_strand_id
1 'polypeptide(L)'
;MRVVHKTGLALVAAILCVAITGIRGNAKDIQFENIEVEKISRYDEDRIAYQQVEKDVSPLLDPSLATLLIIKDRKIYLIKDGYDNLRDVQTQRLILEMENKLLGDLWPNKIDNKPDFIRVTERRVELLKNTDEVKPVAESRKEVKAETGAETKGETKDFVERNFGSFFISVRNALLKKHVAIFRQLMRDRRESGLIVDRFPLPKPTYLGAAQVQKYGITVVGKTIDEKVYYAEDADGDGVAEIFYVDIPDGFTWGYNSGPNIIFIYNNRQKDIQDIIGSLTNDAYFGTKEEEEHILKTFPKDSDIIREYDLELPAEKK
;
A
#
# COMPACT_ATOMS: atom_id res chain seq x y z
N MET A 1 -55.62 4.33 -25.78
CA MET A 1 -54.80 3.44 -24.90
C MET A 1 -53.33 3.24 -25.32
N ARG A 2 -52.77 3.93 -26.34
CA ARG A 2 -51.36 3.76 -26.77
C ARG A 2 -50.35 4.76 -26.20
N VAL A 3 -50.79 5.82 -25.53
CA VAL A 3 -49.91 6.91 -25.05
C VAL A 3 -49.27 6.58 -23.69
N VAL A 4 -50.00 5.89 -22.81
CA VAL A 4 -49.54 5.56 -21.44
C VAL A 4 -48.40 4.52 -21.42
N HIS A 5 -48.33 3.65 -22.44
CA HIS A 5 -47.25 2.66 -22.55
C HIS A 5 -45.90 3.27 -22.97
N LYS A 6 -45.90 4.34 -23.78
CA LYS A 6 -44.66 4.96 -24.25
C LYS A 6 -43.99 5.83 -23.18
N THR A 7 -44.79 6.47 -22.32
CA THR A 7 -44.27 7.27 -21.20
C THR A 7 -43.74 6.41 -20.06
N GLY A 8 -44.38 5.26 -19.79
CA GLY A 8 -43.89 4.29 -18.80
C GLY A 8 -42.54 3.66 -19.22
N LEU A 9 -42.38 3.31 -20.50
CA LEU A 9 -41.14 2.74 -21.01
C LEU A 9 -39.97 3.75 -20.98
N ALA A 10 -40.24 5.02 -21.29
CA ALA A 10 -39.25 6.09 -21.25
C ALA A 10 -38.79 6.40 -19.80
N LEU A 11 -39.70 6.36 -18.83
CA LEU A 11 -39.38 6.60 -17.42
C LEU A 11 -38.53 5.45 -16.83
N VAL A 12 -38.85 4.20 -17.18
CA VAL A 12 -38.07 3.02 -16.78
C VAL A 12 -36.68 3.04 -17.40
N ALA A 13 -36.56 3.42 -18.68
CA ALA A 13 -35.26 3.56 -19.34
C ALA A 13 -34.41 4.71 -18.74
N ALA A 14 -35.03 5.83 -18.34
CA ALA A 14 -34.32 6.93 -17.70
C ALA A 14 -33.81 6.56 -16.29
N ILE A 15 -34.61 5.84 -15.50
CA ILE A 15 -34.19 5.34 -14.17
C ILE A 15 -33.07 4.29 -14.31
N LEU A 16 -33.15 3.44 -15.33
CA LEU A 16 -32.08 2.47 -15.61
C LEU A 16 -30.77 3.15 -16.06
N CYS A 17 -30.84 4.22 -16.86
CA CYS A 17 -29.67 5.00 -17.27
C CYS A 17 -29.03 5.78 -16.11
N VAL A 18 -29.81 6.29 -15.15
CA VAL A 18 -29.28 6.92 -13.94
C VAL A 18 -28.64 5.89 -12.99
N ALA A 19 -29.21 4.68 -12.90
CA ALA A 19 -28.62 3.58 -12.13
C ALA A 19 -27.29 3.07 -12.71
N ILE A 20 -27.12 3.13 -14.04
CA ILE A 20 -25.88 2.67 -14.71
C ILE A 20 -24.80 3.77 -14.74
N THR A 21 -25.16 5.06 -14.64
CA THR A 21 -24.20 6.17 -14.64
C THR A 21 -23.79 6.67 -13.26
N GLY A 22 -24.44 6.19 -12.18
CA GLY A 22 -24.19 6.60 -10.80
C GLY A 22 -22.92 6.01 -10.15
N ILE A 23 -22.27 5.02 -10.77
CA ILE A 23 -21.00 4.46 -10.29
C ILE A 23 -19.86 5.10 -11.10
N ARG A 24 -19.75 6.44 -11.06
CA ARG A 24 -18.52 7.11 -11.47
C ARG A 24 -17.68 7.29 -10.21
N GLY A 25 -16.53 6.63 -10.20
CA GLY A 25 -15.60 6.55 -9.09
C GLY A 25 -15.26 7.93 -8.54
N ASN A 26 -15.73 8.20 -7.34
CA ASN A 26 -14.95 9.00 -6.41
C ASN A 26 -13.71 8.17 -6.09
N ALA A 27 -12.52 8.79 -6.10
CA ALA A 27 -11.33 8.18 -5.53
C ALA A 27 -11.73 7.65 -4.14
N LYS A 28 -11.73 6.32 -3.97
CA LYS A 28 -12.11 5.72 -2.69
C LYS A 28 -10.98 6.06 -1.73
N ASP A 29 -11.16 7.08 -0.91
CA ASP A 29 -10.36 7.22 0.30
C ASP A 29 -10.61 5.95 1.12
N ILE A 30 -9.62 5.04 1.09
CA ILE A 30 -9.68 3.82 1.88
C ILE A 30 -9.62 4.27 3.33
N GLN A 31 -10.70 4.05 4.07
CA GLN A 31 -10.67 4.25 5.52
C GLN A 31 -9.77 3.16 6.11
N PHE A 32 -8.75 3.59 6.84
CA PHE A 32 -7.84 2.70 7.54
C PHE A 32 -7.63 3.23 8.95
N GLU A 33 -7.25 2.32 9.84
CA GLU A 33 -6.82 2.64 11.20
C GLU A 33 -5.38 2.12 11.37
N ASN A 34 -4.56 2.89 12.08
CA ASN A 34 -3.19 2.49 12.37
C ASN A 34 -3.18 1.27 13.30
N ILE A 35 -2.27 0.33 13.06
CA ILE A 35 -2.15 -0.86 13.91
C ILE A 35 -1.72 -0.44 15.33
N GLU A 36 -2.56 -0.80 16.31
CA GLU A 36 -2.34 -0.61 17.74
C GLU A 36 -2.64 -1.90 18.51
N VAL A 37 -1.83 -2.20 19.53
CA VAL A 37 -1.94 -3.47 20.28
C VAL A 37 -3.28 -3.59 21.00
N GLU A 38 -3.81 -2.47 21.48
CA GLU A 38 -5.06 -2.36 22.23
C GLU A 38 -6.29 -2.77 21.43
N LYS A 39 -6.25 -2.53 20.12
CA LYS A 39 -7.39 -2.70 19.20
C LYS A 39 -7.38 -4.05 18.49
N ILE A 40 -6.39 -4.90 18.76
CA ILE A 40 -6.31 -6.24 18.19
C ILE A 40 -7.44 -7.12 18.73
N SER A 41 -8.22 -7.66 17.78
CA SER A 41 -9.35 -8.56 18.03
C SER A 41 -8.93 -9.88 18.70
N ARG A 42 -7.90 -10.56 18.17
CA ARG A 42 -7.42 -11.88 18.60
C ARG A 42 -5.89 -11.91 18.70
N TYR A 43 -5.34 -12.57 19.71
CA TYR A 43 -3.88 -12.69 19.92
C TYR A 43 -3.42 -14.14 20.14
N ASP A 44 -4.35 -15.09 20.04
CA ASP A 44 -4.14 -16.52 20.17
C ASP A 44 -3.65 -17.17 18.88
N GLU A 45 -3.87 -16.53 17.74
CA GLU A 45 -3.42 -16.98 16.43
C GLU A 45 -2.09 -16.33 16.04
N ASP A 46 -1.17 -17.14 15.52
CA ASP A 46 0.09 -16.63 14.96
C ASP A 46 -0.19 -15.85 13.67
N ARG A 47 0.33 -14.63 13.58
CA ARG A 47 0.06 -13.73 12.47
C ARG A 47 1.19 -12.75 12.24
N ILE A 48 1.38 -12.36 10.99
CA ILE A 48 2.27 -11.26 10.62
C ILE A 48 1.46 -10.31 9.75
N ALA A 49 1.48 -9.03 10.10
CA ALA A 49 0.86 -7.97 9.32
C ALA A 49 1.82 -6.78 9.16
N TYR A 50 1.69 -6.09 8.04
CA TYR A 50 2.51 -4.94 7.69
C TYR A 50 1.63 -3.82 7.14
N GLN A 51 1.81 -2.62 7.66
CA GLN A 51 1.08 -1.43 7.26
C GLN A 51 2.08 -0.32 6.95
N GLN A 52 1.95 0.32 5.80
CA GLN A 52 2.69 1.53 5.44
C GLN A 52 1.73 2.53 4.84
N VAL A 53 1.76 3.74 5.39
CA VAL A 53 0.90 4.83 4.96
C VAL A 53 1.74 6.07 4.80
N GLU A 54 1.72 6.62 3.59
CA GLU A 54 2.33 7.91 3.28
C GLU A 54 1.25 8.84 2.71
N LYS A 55 0.61 9.66 3.55
CA LYS A 55 -0.50 10.52 3.13
C LYS A 55 -0.34 11.96 3.61
N ASP A 56 -0.10 12.85 2.65
CA ASP A 56 -0.07 14.31 2.88
C ASP A 56 -1.50 14.88 2.94
N VAL A 57 -2.31 14.52 3.93
CA VAL A 57 -3.73 14.98 4.01
C VAL A 57 -3.95 16.09 5.01
N SER A 58 -3.25 16.04 6.14
CA SER A 58 -3.59 16.89 7.27
C SER A 58 -2.43 17.02 8.25
N PRO A 59 -2.17 18.22 8.78
CA PRO A 59 -1.18 18.42 9.85
C PRO A 59 -1.57 17.74 11.18
N LEU A 60 -2.80 17.22 11.30
CA LEU A 60 -3.32 16.58 12.51
C LEU A 60 -3.10 15.06 12.57
N LEU A 61 -2.79 14.43 11.44
CA LEU A 61 -2.54 13.01 11.34
C LEU A 61 -1.10 12.82 10.88
N ASP A 62 -0.39 11.87 11.49
CA ASP A 62 0.94 11.49 11.06
C ASP A 62 0.90 11.10 9.57
N PRO A 63 1.62 11.83 8.70
CA PRO A 63 1.56 11.60 7.27
C PRO A 63 2.39 10.39 6.83
N SER A 64 3.21 9.77 7.69
CA SER A 64 4.23 8.82 7.23
C SER A 64 4.61 7.79 8.29
N LEU A 65 3.86 6.69 8.37
CA LEU A 65 4.10 5.61 9.33
C LEU A 65 4.24 4.25 8.64
N ALA A 66 5.27 3.49 8.99
CA ALA A 66 5.36 2.07 8.71
C ALA A 66 5.28 1.25 10.01
N THR A 67 4.47 0.20 10.02
CA THR A 67 4.20 -0.65 11.18
C THR A 67 4.29 -2.12 10.79
N LEU A 68 5.10 -2.88 11.53
CA LEU A 68 5.19 -4.33 11.45
C LEU A 68 4.62 -4.95 12.74
N LEU A 69 3.59 -5.76 12.58
CA LEU A 69 2.94 -6.52 13.65
C LEU A 69 3.28 -8.00 13.49
N ILE A 70 3.74 -8.62 14.57
CA ILE A 70 3.97 -10.06 14.65
C ILE A 70 3.28 -10.57 15.91
N ILE A 71 2.38 -11.53 15.74
CA ILE A 71 1.78 -12.30 16.81
C ILE A 71 2.39 -13.69 16.71
N LYS A 72 3.07 -14.12 17.77
CA LYS A 72 3.66 -15.46 17.85
C LYS A 72 3.56 -15.97 19.28
N ASP A 73 3.02 -17.17 19.47
CA ASP A 73 2.94 -17.81 20.79
C ASP A 73 2.24 -16.91 21.85
N ARG A 74 1.18 -16.19 21.46
CA ARG A 74 0.46 -15.18 22.29
C ARG A 74 1.27 -13.96 22.71
N LYS A 75 2.47 -13.78 22.14
CA LYS A 75 3.28 -12.57 22.26
C LYS A 75 3.07 -11.72 21.02
N ILE A 76 2.89 -10.43 21.25
CA ILE A 76 2.67 -9.43 20.21
C ILE A 76 3.91 -8.54 20.18
N TYR A 77 4.56 -8.51 19.03
CA TYR A 77 5.67 -7.62 18.72
C TYR A 77 5.16 -6.58 17.74
N LEU A 78 5.19 -5.32 18.15
CA LEU A 78 4.81 -4.18 17.34
C LEU A 78 6.05 -3.31 17.15
N ILE A 79 6.49 -3.17 15.91
CA ILE A 79 7.63 -2.35 15.52
C ILE A 79 7.10 -1.25 14.59
N LYS A 80 7.49 0.01 14.83
CA LYS A 80 7.11 1.14 13.97
C LYS A 80 8.35 1.93 13.55
N ASP A 81 8.26 2.49 12.36
CA ASP A 81 9.24 3.34 11.67
C ASP A 81 8.49 4.60 11.23
N GLY A 82 9.09 5.78 11.45
CA GLY A 82 8.42 7.07 11.31
C GLY A 82 7.49 7.38 12.48
N TYR A 83 7.70 6.77 13.66
CA TYR A 83 6.83 7.00 14.81
C TYR A 83 7.17 8.30 15.52
N ASP A 84 6.20 9.20 15.60
CA ASP A 84 6.30 10.43 16.39
C ASP A 84 5.44 10.39 17.65
N ASN A 85 5.94 10.98 18.74
CA ASN A 85 5.16 11.17 19.96
C ASN A 85 4.21 12.36 19.80
N LEU A 86 2.90 12.10 19.87
CA LEU A 86 1.85 13.12 19.71
C LEU A 86 2.01 14.33 20.65
N ARG A 87 2.56 14.13 21.86
CA ARG A 87 2.76 15.22 22.82
C ARG A 87 3.83 16.20 22.35
N ASP A 88 4.87 15.70 21.72
CA ASP A 88 5.98 16.51 21.25
C ASP A 88 5.57 17.29 20.00
N VAL A 89 4.84 16.63 19.09
CA VAL A 89 4.22 17.27 17.91
C VAL A 89 3.27 18.40 18.33
N GLN A 90 2.41 18.17 19.33
CA GLN A 90 1.53 19.22 19.86
C GLN A 90 2.30 20.37 20.50
N THR A 91 3.38 20.07 21.21
CA THR A 91 4.23 21.09 21.85
C THR A 91 4.96 21.92 20.80
N GLN A 92 5.53 21.30 19.78
CA GLN A 92 6.17 21.99 18.66
C GLN A 92 5.18 22.86 17.90
N ARG A 93 3.97 22.35 17.66
CA ARG A 93 2.89 23.14 17.07
C ARG A 93 2.57 24.38 17.91
N LEU A 94 2.39 24.21 19.21
CA LEU A 94 2.11 25.33 20.12
C LEU A 94 3.22 26.38 20.08
N ILE A 95 4.49 25.94 20.04
CA ILE A 95 5.65 26.83 19.93
C ILE A 95 5.61 27.61 18.61
N LEU A 96 5.36 26.95 17.48
CA LEU A 96 5.29 27.61 16.16
C LEU A 96 4.13 28.61 16.08
N GLU A 97 2.98 28.28 16.66
CA GLU A 97 1.83 29.18 16.80
C GLU A 97 2.17 30.40 17.67
N MET A 98 2.85 30.21 18.81
CA MET A 98 3.32 31.31 19.65
C MET A 98 4.36 32.19 18.96
N GLU A 99 5.21 31.61 18.11
CA GLU A 99 6.22 32.33 17.35
C GLU A 99 5.66 33.00 16.07
N ASN A 100 4.35 32.90 15.80
CA ASN A 100 3.70 33.34 14.56
C ASN A 100 4.42 32.86 13.28
N LYS A 101 5.08 31.70 13.36
CA LYS A 101 5.71 31.08 12.19
C LYS A 101 4.64 30.35 11.38
N LEU A 102 4.84 30.29 10.06
CA LEU A 102 4.05 29.40 9.21
C LEU A 102 4.20 27.97 9.74
N LEU A 103 3.07 27.30 9.96
CA LEU A 103 3.04 25.88 10.31
C LEU A 103 3.65 25.10 9.14
N GLY A 104 4.90 24.66 9.33
CA GLY A 104 5.59 23.76 8.43
C GLY A 104 5.25 22.30 8.74
N ASP A 105 6.15 21.39 8.37
CA ASP A 105 6.06 19.99 8.74
C ASP A 105 6.27 19.82 10.26
N LEU A 106 5.26 19.30 10.95
CA LEU A 106 5.25 19.09 12.40
C LEU A 106 5.75 17.70 12.80
N TRP A 107 6.02 16.84 11.81
CA TRP A 107 6.31 15.42 11.98
C TRP A 107 7.77 15.16 11.59
N PRO A 108 8.70 15.18 12.56
CA PRO A 108 10.13 15.11 12.28
C PRO A 108 10.58 13.73 11.81
N ASN A 109 9.95 12.66 12.29
CA ASN A 109 10.30 11.30 11.88
C ASN A 109 9.57 10.95 10.58
N LYS A 110 10.31 10.42 9.63
CA LYS A 110 9.78 9.95 8.33
C LYS A 110 10.20 8.50 8.15
N ILE A 111 9.46 7.78 7.31
CA ILE A 111 9.78 6.40 7.00
C ILE A 111 11.12 6.35 6.25
N ASP A 112 12.16 5.86 6.91
CA ASP A 112 13.52 5.79 6.36
C ASP A 112 14.13 4.39 6.46
N ASN A 113 13.31 3.38 6.78
CA ASN A 113 13.69 1.99 7.02
C ASN A 113 14.42 1.75 8.33
N LYS A 114 14.42 2.72 9.25
CA LYS A 114 14.98 2.59 10.59
C LYS A 114 13.84 2.64 11.61
N PRO A 115 13.54 1.53 12.29
CA PRO A 115 12.47 1.54 13.27
C PRO A 115 12.85 2.36 14.50
N ASP A 116 11.98 3.30 14.87
CA ASP A 116 12.13 4.18 16.05
C ASP A 116 11.38 3.66 17.27
N PHE A 117 10.41 2.76 17.07
CA PHE A 117 9.52 2.31 18.13
C PHE A 117 9.40 0.79 18.17
N ILE A 118 9.49 0.25 19.39
CA ILE A 118 9.16 -1.14 19.65
C ILE A 118 8.29 -1.29 20.89
N ARG A 119 7.27 -2.14 20.76
CA ARG A 119 6.45 -2.58 21.88
C ARG A 119 6.25 -4.08 21.83
N VAL A 120 6.56 -4.74 22.93
CA VAL A 120 6.35 -6.17 23.11
C VAL A 120 5.35 -6.36 24.22
N THR A 121 4.26 -7.07 23.94
CA THR A 121 3.26 -7.42 24.93
C THR A 121 3.02 -8.93 24.95
N GLU A 122 2.76 -9.49 26.12
CA GLU A 122 2.32 -10.87 26.28
C GLU A 122 0.94 -10.86 26.93
N ARG A 123 -0.08 -11.41 26.24
CA ARG A 123 -1.47 -11.36 26.72
C ARG A 123 -1.93 -9.95 27.13
N ARG A 124 -1.54 -8.93 26.34
CA ARG A 124 -1.78 -7.49 26.59
C ARG A 124 -1.06 -6.90 27.80
N VAL A 125 -0.18 -7.65 28.47
CA VAL A 125 0.73 -7.10 29.47
C VAL A 125 1.98 -6.60 28.76
N GLU A 126 2.32 -5.33 28.97
CA GLU A 126 3.50 -4.72 28.36
C GLU A 126 4.79 -5.27 29.01
N LEU A 127 5.62 -5.92 28.21
CA LEU A 127 6.91 -6.45 28.63
C LEU A 127 8.05 -5.47 28.31
N LEU A 128 7.96 -4.82 27.16
CA LEU A 128 8.93 -3.87 26.67
C LEU A 128 8.20 -2.77 25.90
N LYS A 129 8.59 -1.53 26.16
CA LYS A 129 8.25 -0.39 25.34
C LYS A 129 9.47 0.51 25.27
N ASN A 130 9.96 0.75 24.06
CA ASN A 130 11.07 1.66 23.83
C ASN A 130 10.77 2.56 22.62
N THR A 131 11.27 3.79 22.69
CA THR A 131 11.09 4.87 21.73
C THR A 131 12.44 5.56 21.57
N ASP A 132 12.99 5.57 20.36
CA ASP A 132 14.14 6.39 20.04
C ASP A 132 13.62 7.84 19.81
N GLU A 133 13.46 8.62 20.89
CA GLU A 133 12.96 10.00 20.79
C GLU A 133 14.02 10.94 20.20
N VAL A 134 13.69 11.63 19.09
CA VAL A 134 14.50 12.73 18.56
C VAL A 134 14.11 14.02 19.29
N LYS A 135 14.93 14.47 20.23
CA LYS A 135 14.77 15.80 20.86
C LYS A 135 14.75 16.91 19.79
N PRO A 136 13.86 17.91 19.88
CA PRO A 136 13.82 19.03 18.94
C PRO A 136 15.13 19.83 18.94
N VAL A 137 15.49 20.40 17.78
CA VAL A 137 16.73 21.15 17.48
C VAL A 137 17.04 22.29 18.46
N ALA A 138 16.05 22.76 19.22
CA ALA A 138 16.22 23.81 20.23
C ALA A 138 16.99 23.33 21.48
N GLU A 139 16.94 22.03 21.81
CA GLU A 139 17.64 21.47 22.98
C GLU A 139 19.06 21.01 22.64
N SER A 140 19.29 20.56 21.40
CA SER A 140 20.63 20.17 20.95
C SER A 140 21.63 21.33 20.91
N ARG A 141 21.18 22.59 20.85
CA ARG A 141 22.05 23.77 20.98
C ARG A 141 22.39 24.17 22.42
N LYS A 142 21.60 23.76 23.42
CA LYS A 142 21.84 24.11 24.83
C LYS A 142 22.84 23.15 25.50
N GLU A 143 22.86 21.89 25.10
CA GLU A 143 23.79 20.89 25.67
C GLU A 143 25.25 21.07 25.19
N VAL A 144 25.50 21.77 24.07
CA VAL A 144 26.88 21.93 23.51
C VAL A 144 27.74 22.95 24.29
N LYS A 145 27.19 23.67 25.29
CA LYS A 145 27.93 24.73 26.01
C LYS A 145 28.13 24.54 27.50
N ALA A 146 27.80 23.39 28.07
CA ALA A 146 28.11 23.11 29.47
C ALA A 146 28.91 21.82 29.62
N GLU A 147 30.20 22.03 29.93
CA GLU A 147 31.01 21.17 30.80
C GLU A 147 31.66 19.91 30.19
N THR A 148 32.89 20.15 29.73
CA THR A 148 34.11 19.38 30.00
C THR A 148 33.98 18.09 30.83
N GLY A 149 34.41 16.97 30.23
CA GLY A 149 35.25 15.99 30.94
C GLY A 149 34.55 14.79 31.59
N ALA A 150 33.76 14.04 30.84
CA ALA A 150 33.61 12.59 31.02
C ALA A 150 32.94 12.00 29.78
N GLU A 151 33.61 11.06 29.10
CA GLU A 151 33.01 10.25 28.03
C GLU A 151 31.85 9.41 28.61
N THR A 152 30.66 9.98 28.64
CA THR A 152 29.42 9.21 28.69
C THR A 152 29.08 8.86 27.25
N LYS A 153 29.34 7.60 26.89
CA LYS A 153 28.88 7.03 25.63
C LYS A 153 27.39 7.33 25.46
N GLY A 154 27.02 7.95 24.34
CA GLY A 154 25.64 8.11 23.91
C GLY A 154 25.01 6.76 23.56
N GLU A 155 24.62 5.99 24.58
CA GLU A 155 24.12 4.61 24.44
C GLU A 155 22.59 4.49 24.24
N THR A 156 21.86 5.60 24.18
CA THR A 156 20.38 5.58 24.14
C THR A 156 19.75 6.02 22.82
N LYS A 157 20.52 6.56 21.88
CA LYS A 157 20.05 6.80 20.51
C LYS A 157 20.40 5.57 19.69
N ASP A 158 19.43 5.00 18.99
CA ASP A 158 19.55 3.83 18.10
C ASP A 158 19.36 2.45 18.78
N PHE A 159 18.73 2.35 19.96
CA PHE A 159 18.49 1.02 20.55
C PHE A 159 17.57 0.19 19.64
N VAL A 160 16.51 0.80 19.11
CA VAL A 160 15.53 0.10 18.30
C VAL A 160 16.13 -0.25 16.93
N GLU A 161 16.75 0.72 16.26
CA GLU A 161 17.42 0.51 14.97
C GLU A 161 18.51 -0.58 15.09
N ARG A 162 19.39 -0.49 16.08
CA ARG A 162 20.53 -1.41 16.20
C ARG A 162 20.13 -2.84 16.48
N ASN A 163 19.08 -3.05 17.28
CA ASN A 163 18.67 -4.40 17.68
C ASN A 163 17.61 -5.01 16.75
N PHE A 164 16.75 -4.18 16.15
CA PHE A 164 15.57 -4.63 15.41
C PHE A 164 15.50 -4.13 13.96
N GLY A 165 16.37 -3.23 13.51
CA GLY A 165 16.35 -2.69 12.14
C GLY A 165 16.55 -3.75 11.07
N SER A 166 17.57 -4.59 11.20
CA SER A 166 17.80 -5.70 10.25
C SER A 166 16.67 -6.73 10.25
N PHE A 167 16.09 -7.00 11.41
CA PHE A 167 14.94 -7.88 11.58
C PHE A 167 13.69 -7.30 10.90
N PHE A 168 13.39 -6.02 11.12
CA PHE A 168 12.27 -5.31 10.51
C PHE A 168 12.31 -5.39 8.98
N ILE A 169 13.43 -5.01 8.37
CA ILE A 169 13.61 -5.03 6.91
C ILE A 169 13.50 -6.44 6.34
N SER A 170 14.15 -7.42 6.98
CA SER A 170 14.17 -8.80 6.49
C SER A 170 12.79 -9.46 6.53
N VAL A 171 12.06 -9.33 7.64
CA VAL A 171 10.71 -9.89 7.79
C VAL A 171 9.73 -9.21 6.85
N ARG A 172 9.76 -7.87 6.78
CA ARG A 172 8.94 -7.10 5.84
C ARG A 172 9.17 -7.56 4.41
N ASN A 173 10.42 -7.57 3.94
CA ASN A 173 10.74 -7.93 2.56
C ASN A 173 10.36 -9.38 2.24
N ALA A 174 10.53 -10.31 3.19
CA ALA A 174 10.10 -11.70 3.02
C ALA A 174 8.58 -11.83 2.91
N LEU A 175 7.83 -11.11 3.74
CA LEU A 175 6.37 -11.07 3.70
C LEU A 175 5.87 -10.51 2.36
N LEU A 176 6.38 -9.35 1.95
CA LEU A 176 6.00 -8.69 0.70
C LEU A 176 6.29 -9.59 -0.51
N LYS A 177 7.52 -10.14 -0.62
CA LYS A 177 7.89 -11.04 -1.72
C LYS A 177 7.01 -12.28 -1.81
N LYS A 178 6.65 -12.87 -0.66
CA LYS A 178 5.75 -14.04 -0.62
C LYS A 178 4.37 -13.68 -1.20
N HIS A 179 3.78 -12.58 -0.77
CA HIS A 179 2.44 -12.18 -1.24
C HIS A 179 2.44 -11.68 -2.68
N VAL A 180 3.51 -11.00 -3.11
CA VAL A 180 3.73 -10.62 -4.51
C VAL A 180 3.83 -11.85 -5.41
N ALA A 181 4.55 -12.89 -5.00
CA ALA A 181 4.65 -14.12 -5.78
C ALA A 181 3.29 -14.80 -5.96
N ILE A 182 2.46 -14.84 -4.91
CA ILE A 182 1.08 -15.36 -4.98
C ILE A 182 0.24 -14.50 -5.92
N PHE A 183 0.35 -13.17 -5.83
CA PHE A 183 -0.41 -12.27 -6.70
C PHE A 183 0.00 -12.40 -8.17
N ARG A 184 1.29 -12.53 -8.47
CA ARG A 184 1.79 -12.85 -9.81
C ARG A 184 1.34 -14.21 -10.32
N GLN A 185 1.13 -15.20 -9.44
CA GLN A 185 0.52 -16.46 -9.84
C GLN A 185 -0.94 -16.26 -10.28
N LEU A 186 -1.72 -15.46 -9.54
CA LEU A 186 -3.09 -15.11 -9.96
C LEU A 186 -3.13 -14.40 -11.32
N MET A 187 -2.10 -13.60 -11.63
CA MET A 187 -1.93 -12.95 -12.93
C MET A 187 -1.59 -13.92 -14.07
N ARG A 188 -1.00 -15.09 -13.79
CA ARG A 188 -0.75 -16.12 -14.81
C ARG A 188 -1.99 -16.96 -15.04
N ASP A 189 -2.70 -17.28 -13.97
CA ASP A 189 -3.89 -18.12 -14.00
C ASP A 189 -5.17 -17.28 -14.21
N ARG A 190 -5.12 -16.18 -15.00
CA ARG A 190 -6.23 -15.18 -15.13
C ARG A 190 -7.58 -15.80 -15.46
N ARG A 191 -7.57 -16.88 -16.23
CA ARG A 191 -8.77 -17.60 -16.65
C ARG A 191 -9.50 -18.25 -15.48
N GLU A 192 -8.76 -18.69 -14.46
CA GLU A 192 -9.28 -19.43 -13.31
C GLU A 192 -9.39 -18.55 -12.05
N SER A 193 -8.51 -17.55 -11.92
CA SER A 193 -8.42 -16.69 -10.74
C SER A 193 -9.50 -15.60 -10.65
N GLY A 194 -10.25 -15.36 -11.75
CA GLY A 194 -11.23 -14.27 -11.80
C GLY A 194 -10.61 -12.89 -11.60
N LEU A 195 -9.34 -12.72 -12.01
CA LEU A 195 -8.62 -11.45 -11.92
C LEU A 195 -9.36 -10.36 -12.72
N ILE A 196 -9.63 -9.23 -12.07
CA ILE A 196 -10.26 -8.06 -12.67
C ILE A 196 -9.19 -6.99 -12.83
N VAL A 197 -9.03 -6.49 -14.04
CA VAL A 197 -8.10 -5.39 -14.36
C VAL A 197 -8.91 -4.27 -14.99
N ASP A 198 -9.01 -3.14 -14.30
CA ASP A 198 -9.74 -1.97 -14.77
C ASP A 198 -8.77 -0.82 -15.02
N ARG A 199 -8.88 -0.22 -16.21
CA ARG A 199 -8.08 0.93 -16.64
C ARG A 199 -8.98 2.15 -16.83
N PHE A 200 -8.65 3.25 -16.17
CA PHE A 200 -9.48 4.47 -16.19
C PHE A 200 -8.64 5.71 -16.57
N PRO A 201 -9.22 6.65 -17.34
CA PRO A 201 -8.51 7.87 -17.75
C PRO A 201 -8.35 8.84 -16.58
N LEU A 202 -7.13 9.34 -16.38
CA LEU A 202 -6.87 10.37 -15.37
C LEU A 202 -7.24 11.78 -15.89
N PRO A 203 -7.65 12.71 -15.01
CA PRO A 203 -7.94 14.09 -15.38
C PRO A 203 -6.73 14.75 -16.06
N LYS A 204 -6.98 15.44 -17.17
CA LYS A 204 -5.93 16.17 -17.88
C LYS A 204 -5.71 17.55 -17.27
N PRO A 205 -4.46 17.99 -17.10
CA PRO A 205 -4.18 19.38 -16.81
C PRO A 205 -4.68 20.29 -17.94
N THR A 206 -5.43 21.34 -17.60
CA THR A 206 -6.04 22.27 -18.56
C THR A 206 -5.24 23.57 -18.76
N TYR A 207 -4.02 23.66 -18.24
CA TYR A 207 -3.19 24.87 -18.37
C TYR A 207 -2.50 24.96 -19.75
N LEU A 208 -2.23 26.19 -20.18
CA LEU A 208 -1.62 26.47 -21.48
C LEU A 208 -0.19 25.90 -21.54
N GLY A 209 0.09 25.05 -22.54
CA GLY A 209 1.40 24.38 -22.69
C GLY A 209 1.53 23.02 -21.98
N ALA A 210 0.48 22.54 -21.30
CA ALA A 210 0.48 21.19 -20.73
C ALA A 210 0.53 20.11 -21.82
N ALA A 211 1.26 19.02 -21.56
CA ALA A 211 1.23 17.84 -22.42
C ALA A 211 -0.19 17.26 -22.45
N GLN A 212 -0.78 17.15 -23.65
CA GLN A 212 -2.15 16.67 -23.87
C GLN A 212 -2.27 15.13 -23.85
N VAL A 213 -1.21 14.42 -23.44
CA VAL A 213 -1.17 12.95 -23.41
C VAL A 213 -2.12 12.45 -22.32
N GLN A 214 -3.02 11.54 -22.69
CA GLN A 214 -3.94 10.91 -21.74
C GLN A 214 -3.17 9.88 -20.90
N LYS A 215 -3.00 10.16 -19.61
CA LYS A 215 -2.56 9.16 -18.63
C LYS A 215 -3.74 8.29 -18.17
N TYR A 216 -3.43 7.08 -17.74
CA TYR A 216 -4.43 6.12 -17.27
C TYR A 216 -3.95 5.50 -15.98
N GLY A 217 -4.83 5.46 -14.98
CA GLY A 217 -4.63 4.62 -13.80
C GLY A 217 -5.07 3.20 -14.08
N ILE A 218 -4.47 2.25 -13.37
CA ILE A 218 -4.77 0.82 -13.48
C ILE A 218 -5.08 0.29 -12.09
N THR A 219 -6.22 -0.37 -11.94
CA THR A 219 -6.56 -1.14 -10.75
C THR A 219 -6.58 -2.62 -11.08
N VAL A 220 -6.10 -3.43 -10.16
CA VAL A 220 -6.03 -4.88 -10.28
C VAL A 220 -6.58 -5.50 -9.03
N VAL A 221 -7.56 -6.38 -9.17
CA VAL A 221 -8.17 -7.12 -8.07
C VAL A 221 -8.14 -8.60 -8.37
N GLY A 222 -7.65 -9.39 -7.42
CA GLY A 222 -7.62 -10.85 -7.52
C GLY A 222 -8.07 -11.52 -6.23
N LYS A 223 -8.81 -12.61 -6.33
CA LYS A 223 -9.22 -13.44 -5.19
C LYS A 223 -8.59 -14.82 -5.31
N THR A 224 -7.93 -15.30 -4.26
CA THR A 224 -7.43 -16.69 -4.22
C THR A 224 -8.55 -17.67 -3.87
N ILE A 225 -8.29 -18.97 -4.07
CA ILE A 225 -9.18 -20.06 -3.65
C ILE A 225 -9.45 -19.99 -2.14
N ASP A 226 -8.43 -19.61 -1.34
CA ASP A 226 -8.53 -19.40 0.11
C ASP A 226 -9.27 -18.11 0.50
N GLU A 227 -9.97 -17.49 -0.44
CA GLU A 227 -10.71 -16.24 -0.30
C GLU A 227 -9.89 -15.00 0.05
N LYS A 228 -8.56 -15.06 -0.04
CA LYS A 228 -7.71 -13.89 0.18
C LYS A 228 -7.87 -12.93 -0.99
N VAL A 229 -8.11 -11.66 -0.69
CA VAL A 229 -8.28 -10.61 -1.68
C VAL A 229 -6.99 -9.82 -1.80
N TYR A 230 -6.51 -9.70 -3.03
CA TYR A 230 -5.35 -8.91 -3.40
C TYR A 230 -5.80 -7.73 -4.24
N TYR A 231 -5.25 -6.56 -3.93
CA TYR A 231 -5.50 -5.33 -4.67
C TYR A 231 -4.20 -4.60 -4.93
N ALA A 232 -4.05 -4.08 -6.15
CA ALA A 232 -3.00 -3.14 -6.51
C ALA A 232 -3.58 -2.00 -7.34
N GLU A 233 -3.04 -0.80 -7.16
CA GLU A 233 -3.43 0.37 -7.94
C GLU A 233 -2.21 1.24 -8.26
N ASP A 234 -2.17 1.67 -9.51
CA ASP A 234 -1.31 2.71 -10.06
C ASP A 234 -2.22 3.94 -10.25
N ALA A 235 -2.05 4.91 -9.37
CA ALA A 235 -2.94 6.06 -9.24
C ALA A 235 -2.56 7.20 -10.20
N ASP A 236 -1.27 7.36 -10.53
CA ASP A 236 -0.77 8.48 -11.33
C ASP A 236 -0.48 8.14 -12.81
N GLY A 237 -0.53 6.85 -13.14
CA GLY A 237 -0.38 6.29 -14.48
C GLY A 237 1.06 6.30 -14.98
N ASP A 238 2.05 6.25 -14.09
CA ASP A 238 3.47 6.11 -14.42
C ASP A 238 3.93 4.63 -14.58
N GLY A 239 3.04 3.68 -14.29
CA GLY A 239 3.31 2.25 -14.34
C GLY A 239 3.92 1.67 -13.07
N VAL A 240 3.95 2.44 -11.97
CA VAL A 240 4.41 2.02 -10.64
C VAL A 240 3.20 1.96 -9.70
N ALA A 241 2.94 0.79 -9.14
CA ALA A 241 1.90 0.65 -8.13
C ALA A 241 2.30 1.35 -6.81
N GLU A 242 1.54 2.36 -6.39
CA GLU A 242 1.74 3.01 -5.08
C GLU A 242 0.82 2.45 -3.98
N ILE A 243 -0.24 1.75 -4.38
CA ILE A 243 -1.18 1.11 -3.46
C ILE A 243 -1.13 -0.39 -3.66
N PHE A 244 -0.92 -1.12 -2.57
CA PHE A 244 -0.99 -2.58 -2.56
C PHE A 244 -1.54 -3.07 -1.23
N TYR A 245 -2.57 -3.91 -1.26
CA TYR A 245 -3.07 -4.50 -0.04
C TYR A 245 -3.56 -5.94 -0.21
N VAL A 246 -3.53 -6.65 0.92
CA VAL A 246 -3.95 -8.04 1.03
C VAL A 246 -4.84 -8.20 2.25
N ASP A 247 -6.03 -8.73 2.03
CA ASP A 247 -7.06 -8.95 3.04
C ASP A 247 -7.49 -10.43 3.10
N ILE A 248 -7.74 -10.92 4.31
CA ILE A 248 -8.31 -12.25 4.58
C ILE A 248 -9.66 -12.08 5.29
N PRO A 249 -10.73 -12.71 4.80
CA PRO A 249 -12.05 -12.65 5.43
C PRO A 249 -12.17 -13.60 6.64
N ASP A 250 -11.17 -13.63 7.52
CA ASP A 250 -11.15 -14.48 8.72
C ASP A 250 -11.73 -13.81 9.97
N GLY A 251 -12.13 -12.53 9.86
CA GLY A 251 -12.65 -11.72 10.96
C GLY A 251 -11.58 -11.16 11.90
N PHE A 252 -10.28 -11.34 11.60
CA PHE A 252 -9.21 -10.66 12.32
C PHE A 252 -9.16 -9.19 11.90
N THR A 253 -9.31 -8.29 12.88
CA THR A 253 -9.16 -6.85 12.72
C THR A 253 -8.29 -6.27 13.82
N TRP A 254 -7.71 -5.09 13.56
CA TRP A 254 -6.93 -4.29 14.52
C TRP A 254 -7.59 -2.94 14.82
N GLY A 255 -8.90 -2.85 14.64
CA GLY A 255 -9.63 -1.59 14.78
C GLY A 255 -10.97 -1.58 14.06
N TYR A 256 -11.71 -0.50 14.24
CA TYR A 256 -12.94 -0.26 13.49
C TYR A 256 -12.55 0.40 12.15
N ASN A 257 -13.02 -0.14 11.03
CA ASN A 257 -12.56 0.26 9.69
C ASN A 257 -11.02 0.19 9.57
N SER A 258 -10.42 -0.85 10.15
CA SER A 258 -8.96 -1.06 10.19
C SER A 258 -8.31 -1.21 8.82
N GLY A 259 -9.11 -1.52 7.79
CA GLY A 259 -8.63 -1.86 6.47
C GLY A 259 -8.12 -3.31 6.37
N PRO A 260 -7.37 -3.62 5.30
CA PRO A 260 -6.86 -4.95 4.96
C PRO A 260 -5.98 -5.57 6.03
N ASN A 261 -6.21 -6.83 6.36
CA ASN A 261 -5.69 -7.43 7.59
C ASN A 261 -4.32 -8.16 7.51
N ILE A 262 -3.61 -8.12 6.36
CA ILE A 262 -2.23 -8.64 6.26
C ILE A 262 -1.26 -7.54 5.82
N ILE A 263 -1.46 -6.99 4.63
CA ILE A 263 -0.56 -6.01 4.03
C ILE A 263 -1.43 -4.83 3.65
N PHE A 264 -1.03 -3.64 4.05
CA PHE A 264 -1.66 -2.41 3.59
C PHE A 264 -0.57 -1.39 3.28
N ILE A 265 -0.35 -1.13 2.01
CA ILE A 265 0.58 -0.11 1.51
C ILE A 265 -0.25 0.94 0.80
N TYR A 266 -0.14 2.18 1.26
CA TYR A 266 -0.89 3.30 0.72
C TYR A 266 0.03 4.45 0.34
N ASN A 267 0.07 4.75 -0.96
CA ASN A 267 0.77 5.89 -1.54
C ASN A 267 2.29 5.90 -1.27
N ASN A 268 2.91 4.72 -1.42
CA ASN A 268 4.33 4.51 -1.11
C ASN A 268 5.28 5.29 -2.04
N ARG A 269 6.23 6.02 -1.44
CA ARG A 269 7.30 6.72 -2.17
C ARG A 269 8.67 6.05 -2.04
N GLN A 270 8.79 5.00 -1.23
CA GLN A 270 10.06 4.33 -1.00
C GLN A 270 10.44 3.40 -2.14
N LYS A 271 11.68 3.54 -2.61
CA LYS A 271 12.22 2.82 -3.77
C LYS A 271 12.34 1.31 -3.54
N ASP A 272 12.73 0.89 -2.34
CA ASP A 272 12.88 -0.52 -1.99
C ASP A 272 11.55 -1.30 -2.02
N ILE A 273 10.45 -0.65 -1.68
CA ILE A 273 9.12 -1.22 -1.80
C ILE A 273 8.62 -1.13 -3.24
N GLN A 274 8.87 -0.02 -3.95
CA GLN A 274 8.56 0.10 -5.39
C GLN A 274 9.25 -1.00 -6.21
N ASP A 275 10.48 -1.38 -5.87
CA ASP A 275 11.18 -2.49 -6.53
C ASP A 275 10.47 -3.85 -6.34
N ILE A 276 9.63 -3.99 -5.30
CA ILE A 276 8.89 -5.23 -4.99
C ILE A 276 7.48 -5.20 -5.59
N ILE A 277 6.73 -4.11 -5.41
CA ILE A 277 5.30 -4.02 -5.80
C ILE A 277 5.06 -3.21 -7.07
N GLY A 278 6.01 -2.37 -7.48
CA GLY A 278 5.80 -1.34 -8.50
C GLY A 278 5.38 -1.91 -9.85
N SER A 279 5.94 -3.06 -10.26
CA SER A 279 5.62 -3.65 -11.57
C SER A 279 4.24 -4.31 -11.64
N LEU A 280 3.56 -4.54 -10.50
CA LEU A 280 2.39 -5.41 -10.43
C LEU A 280 1.22 -4.97 -11.33
N THR A 281 0.93 -3.68 -11.35
CA THR A 281 -0.19 -3.11 -12.14
C THR A 281 0.10 -3.17 -13.63
N ASN A 282 1.35 -2.88 -14.01
CA ASN A 282 1.83 -2.97 -15.37
C ASN A 282 1.81 -4.43 -15.87
N ASP A 283 2.39 -5.34 -15.10
CA ASP A 283 2.44 -6.78 -15.35
C ASP A 283 1.01 -7.36 -15.52
N ALA A 284 0.07 -6.91 -14.69
CA ALA A 284 -1.33 -7.35 -14.77
C ALA A 284 -2.02 -6.91 -16.06
N TYR A 285 -1.72 -5.73 -16.60
CA TYR A 285 -2.38 -5.25 -17.81
C TYR A 285 -1.67 -5.73 -19.09
N PHE A 286 -0.35 -5.61 -19.15
CA PHE A 286 0.44 -5.89 -20.36
C PHE A 286 0.93 -7.35 -20.44
N GLY A 287 0.91 -8.09 -19.34
CA GLY A 287 1.49 -9.43 -19.24
C GLY A 287 2.89 -9.38 -18.66
N THR A 288 3.34 -10.49 -18.07
CA THR A 288 4.69 -10.59 -17.52
C THR A 288 5.70 -10.99 -18.59
N LYS A 289 6.97 -10.64 -18.40
CA LYS A 289 8.06 -11.09 -19.29
C LYS A 289 8.15 -12.62 -19.35
N GLU A 290 7.86 -13.30 -18.24
CA GLU A 290 7.89 -14.77 -18.23
C GLU A 290 6.74 -15.37 -19.06
N GLU A 291 5.57 -14.72 -19.07
CA GLU A 291 4.46 -15.12 -19.95
C GLU A 291 4.82 -14.94 -21.41
N GLU A 292 5.45 -13.82 -21.77
CA GLU A 292 5.91 -13.57 -23.14
C GLU A 292 6.86 -14.68 -23.62
N GLU A 293 7.88 -15.03 -22.82
CA GLU A 293 8.80 -16.11 -23.14
C GLU A 293 8.12 -17.47 -23.28
N HIS A 294 7.13 -17.76 -22.42
CA HIS A 294 6.38 -19.01 -22.48
C HIS A 294 5.49 -19.08 -23.73
N ILE A 295 4.81 -17.99 -24.08
CA ILE A 295 4.00 -17.88 -25.28
C ILE A 295 4.88 -18.07 -26.52
N LEU A 296 6.02 -17.39 -26.61
CA LEU A 296 6.94 -17.54 -27.74
C LEU A 296 7.45 -18.97 -27.94
N LYS A 297 7.67 -19.72 -26.85
CA LYS A 297 8.07 -21.14 -26.90
C LYS A 297 6.94 -22.07 -27.33
N THR A 298 5.71 -21.76 -26.93
CA THR A 298 4.52 -22.60 -27.14
C THR A 298 3.72 -22.18 -28.37
N PHE A 299 4.12 -21.09 -29.04
CA PHE A 299 3.40 -20.54 -30.17
C PHE A 299 3.35 -21.56 -31.31
N PRO A 300 2.16 -21.87 -31.86
CA PRO A 300 2.02 -22.87 -32.90
C PRO A 300 2.75 -22.41 -34.16
N LYS A 301 3.41 -23.35 -34.84
CA LYS A 301 4.04 -23.05 -36.13
C LYS A 301 2.98 -23.03 -37.22
N ASP A 302 3.26 -22.28 -38.28
CA ASP A 302 2.38 -22.18 -39.46
C ASP A 302 1.99 -23.58 -39.97
N SER A 303 2.95 -24.51 -40.04
CA SER A 303 2.71 -25.89 -40.49
C SER A 303 1.71 -26.66 -39.63
N ASP A 304 1.68 -26.40 -38.33
CA ASP A 304 0.83 -27.11 -37.38
C ASP A 304 -0.63 -26.66 -37.55
N ILE A 305 -0.85 -25.34 -37.70
CA ILE A 305 -2.17 -24.75 -37.96
C ILE A 305 -2.68 -25.12 -39.36
N ILE A 306 -1.83 -25.02 -40.38
CA ILE A 306 -2.20 -25.35 -41.76
C ILE A 306 -2.67 -26.80 -41.87
N ARG A 307 -1.99 -27.73 -41.18
CA ARG A 307 -2.36 -29.14 -41.16
C ARG A 307 -3.60 -29.42 -40.32
N GLU A 308 -3.76 -28.76 -39.19
CA GLU A 308 -4.91 -28.96 -38.29
C GLU A 308 -6.23 -28.47 -38.93
N TYR A 309 -6.17 -27.38 -39.71
CA TYR A 309 -7.34 -26.74 -40.31
C TYR A 309 -7.47 -26.96 -41.83
N ASP A 310 -6.63 -27.80 -42.43
CA ASP A 310 -6.63 -28.12 -43.87
C ASP A 310 -6.64 -26.87 -44.77
N LEU A 311 -5.76 -25.92 -44.47
CA LEU A 311 -5.70 -24.63 -45.15
C LEU A 311 -4.79 -24.66 -46.37
N GLU A 312 -5.24 -24.11 -47.51
CA GLU A 312 -4.39 -23.95 -48.69
C GLU A 312 -3.48 -22.72 -48.54
N LEU A 313 -2.17 -22.92 -48.66
CA LEU A 313 -1.21 -21.81 -48.72
C LEU A 313 -1.41 -21.01 -50.02
N PRO A 314 -1.50 -19.67 -49.96
CA PRO A 314 -1.59 -18.86 -51.16
C PRO A 314 -0.32 -19.06 -51.99
N ALA A 315 -0.50 -19.44 -53.25
CA ALA A 315 0.61 -19.66 -54.19
C ALA A 315 1.51 -18.42 -54.21
N GLU A 316 2.79 -18.60 -53.86
CA GLU A 316 3.80 -17.55 -53.92
C GLU A 316 3.83 -16.98 -55.34
N LYS A 317 3.43 -15.72 -55.49
CA LYS A 317 3.66 -14.97 -56.73
C LYS A 317 5.17 -14.74 -56.84
N LYS A 318 5.81 -15.58 -57.67
CA LYS A 318 7.18 -15.36 -58.16
C LYS A 318 7.31 -14.01 -58.88
#